data_AF-A0A1Y2VNP8-F1
#
_entry.id   AF-A0A1Y2VNP8-F1
#
_cell.length_a   1.000
_cell.length_b   1.000
_cell.length_c   1.000
_cell.angle_alpha   90.00
_cell.angle_beta   90.00
_cell.angle_gamma   90.00
#
_symmetry.space_group_name_H-M   'P 1'
#
loop_
_entity.id
_entity.type
_entity.pdbx_description
1 polymer ?
#
loop_
_entity_poly.entity_id
_entity_poly.type
_entity_poly.pdbx_seq_one_letter_code
_entity_poly.pdbx_strand_id
1 'polypeptide(L)'
;MDSSGQSPGLHHRMPVVFGPFPGPRQAYDGHPRDGSSSTSKEAYITFKTPQSGLANLLPPGFSFQETSSSEKSAYVTIASKRLDNLEWLGFRGYNLLSVYIHGVQCAAPDGTLHKGTFIPVLWEDLADPIISGREELGFPKLFADLAISEAQGSYHMSASWQGSRFADFSVEGLREAEGNAPSLAPPAAGADDGWLLHRYMPTTGRPGIAEVDYPVFVPYAEERKIQKVSTVRRFVGSTGEIKWYPLDWLALPTLHHIVKRLAEIPVVSVEACGLTEKIGGADLSSARNVNR
;
A
#
# COMPACT_ATOMS: atom_id res chain seq x y z
N MET A 1 42.19 7.74 17.49
CA MET A 1 41.50 8.71 16.61
C MET A 1 40.75 7.85 15.61
N ASP A 2 39.46 7.57 15.73
CA ASP A 2 38.36 8.29 16.35
C ASP A 2 37.42 7.30 17.06
N SER A 3 36.91 7.72 18.22
CA SER A 3 36.11 6.92 19.15
C SER A 3 34.80 7.66 19.39
N SER A 4 33.77 7.37 18.58
CA SER A 4 32.33 7.60 18.91
C SER A 4 31.35 7.24 17.77
N GLY A 5 31.64 6.25 16.91
CA GLY A 5 30.68 5.80 15.89
C GLY A 5 29.84 4.63 16.40
N GLN A 6 28.63 4.88 16.91
CA GLN A 6 27.62 3.82 16.95
C GLN A 6 27.45 3.31 15.52
N SER A 7 27.77 2.04 15.24
CA SER A 7 27.36 1.42 13.99
C SER A 7 25.85 1.62 13.86
N PRO A 8 25.33 2.20 12.76
CA PRO A 8 23.89 2.32 12.57
C PRO A 8 23.25 0.94 12.75
N GLY A 9 22.11 0.90 13.45
CA GLY A 9 21.42 -0.36 13.70
C GLY A 9 21.11 -1.06 12.38
N LEU A 10 21.74 -2.21 12.15
CA LEU A 10 21.58 -2.98 10.92
C LEU A 10 20.19 -3.60 10.86
N HIS A 11 19.59 -3.62 9.67
CA HIS A 11 18.35 -4.30 9.38
C HIS A 11 18.58 -5.81 9.29
N HIS A 12 17.83 -6.56 10.09
CA HIS A 12 17.84 -8.02 10.10
C HIS A 12 16.44 -8.56 9.82
N ARG A 13 16.40 -9.67 9.07
CA ARG A 13 15.24 -10.52 8.85
C ARG A 13 15.71 -11.97 8.92
N MET A 14 14.79 -12.93 9.09
CA MET A 14 15.18 -14.33 8.97
C MET A 14 15.66 -14.62 7.54
N PRO A 15 16.69 -15.49 7.34
CA PRO A 15 17.50 -16.18 8.33
C PRO A 15 18.65 -15.32 8.91
N VAL A 16 18.56 -14.93 10.19
CA VAL A 16 19.49 -13.98 10.84
C VAL A 16 20.93 -14.48 10.94
N VAL A 17 21.15 -15.80 10.83
CA VAL A 17 22.47 -16.43 10.91
C VAL A 17 23.37 -16.09 9.71
N PHE A 18 22.81 -15.53 8.63
CA PHE A 18 23.54 -15.06 7.46
C PHE A 18 23.84 -13.54 7.50
N GLY A 19 23.60 -12.89 8.64
CA GLY A 19 23.93 -11.48 8.85
C GLY A 19 22.77 -10.52 8.58
N PRO A 20 23.05 -9.23 8.39
CA PRO A 20 22.06 -8.22 8.00
C PRO A 20 21.40 -8.58 6.67
N PHE A 21 20.12 -8.26 6.54
CA PHE A 21 19.34 -8.65 5.37
C PHE A 21 19.24 -7.46 4.38
N PRO A 22 19.80 -7.56 3.15
CA PRO A 22 19.68 -6.50 2.16
C PRO A 22 18.23 -6.32 1.67
N GLY A 23 17.82 -5.09 1.42
CA GLY A 23 16.45 -4.78 1.03
C GLY A 23 16.26 -3.32 0.63
N PRO A 24 15.02 -2.82 0.65
CA PRO A 24 14.73 -1.45 0.21
C PRO A 24 15.41 -0.38 1.07
N ARG A 25 15.65 -0.69 2.36
CA ARG A 25 16.24 0.23 3.35
C ARG A 25 17.73 0.03 3.59
N GLN A 26 18.31 -1.07 3.07
CA GLN A 26 19.70 -1.41 3.37
C GLN A 26 20.38 -2.18 2.23
N ALA A 27 21.60 -1.80 1.90
CA ALA A 27 22.50 -2.56 1.06
C ALA A 27 23.14 -3.74 1.80
N TYR A 28 23.85 -4.59 1.06
CA TYR A 28 24.52 -5.78 1.61
C TYR A 28 25.67 -5.41 2.57
N ASP A 29 26.21 -4.20 2.45
CA ASP A 29 27.26 -3.62 3.29
C ASP A 29 26.70 -2.78 4.45
N GLY A 30 25.38 -2.69 4.59
CA GLY A 30 24.71 -1.96 5.67
C GLY A 30 24.36 -0.51 5.35
N HIS A 31 24.75 0.03 4.19
CA HIS A 31 24.43 1.42 3.84
C HIS A 31 22.98 1.61 3.39
N PRO A 32 22.37 2.79 3.58
CA PRO A 32 21.08 3.13 2.99
C PRO A 32 21.10 3.02 1.45
N ARG A 33 19.97 2.67 0.85
CA ARG A 33 19.82 2.55 -0.61
C ARG A 33 19.47 3.89 -1.27
N ASP A 34 19.84 4.03 -2.54
CA ASP A 34 19.42 5.18 -3.36
C ASP A 34 18.22 4.81 -4.23
N GLY A 35 17.03 5.29 -3.83
CA GLY A 35 15.81 5.11 -4.60
C GLY A 35 15.65 6.10 -5.76
N SER A 36 16.54 7.06 -5.97
CA SER A 36 16.34 8.21 -6.87
C SER A 36 16.10 7.83 -8.34
N SER A 37 16.68 6.72 -8.81
CA SER A 37 16.53 6.23 -10.17
C SER A 37 15.32 5.30 -10.36
N SER A 38 14.65 4.89 -9.29
CA SER A 38 13.50 3.98 -9.38
C SER A 38 12.40 4.62 -10.21
N THR A 39 11.68 3.84 -11.01
CA THR A 39 10.52 4.32 -11.76
C THR A 39 9.27 3.60 -11.29
N SER A 40 8.14 4.27 -11.44
CA SER A 40 6.86 3.64 -11.17
C SER A 40 5.76 4.15 -12.07
N LYS A 41 4.82 3.26 -12.38
CA LYS A 41 3.60 3.57 -13.09
C LYS A 41 2.42 3.04 -12.27
N GLU A 42 1.51 3.92 -11.88
CA GLU A 42 0.41 3.62 -10.95
C GLU A 42 -0.92 4.07 -11.55
N ALA A 43 -1.74 3.11 -11.92
CA ALA A 43 -3.13 3.31 -12.30
C ALA A 43 -4.01 3.23 -11.05
N TYR A 44 -5.05 4.05 -10.97
CA TYR A 44 -5.93 4.07 -9.80
C TYR A 44 -7.39 4.28 -10.18
N ILE A 45 -8.27 3.79 -9.30
CA ILE A 45 -9.71 4.05 -9.31
C ILE A 45 -10.10 4.39 -7.88
N THR A 46 -10.64 5.59 -7.68
CA THR A 46 -11.16 6.06 -6.41
C THR A 46 -12.67 6.09 -6.49
N PHE A 47 -13.33 5.46 -5.52
CA PHE A 47 -14.80 5.45 -5.46
C PHE A 47 -15.33 5.75 -4.05
N LYS A 48 -16.55 6.27 -4.02
CA LYS A 48 -17.33 6.53 -2.81
C LYS A 48 -18.09 5.28 -2.38
N THR A 49 -18.14 5.02 -1.08
CA THR A 49 -18.88 3.91 -0.45
C THR A 49 -19.42 4.35 0.92
N PRO A 50 -20.49 3.76 1.48
CA PRO A 50 -20.90 4.01 2.86
C PRO A 50 -19.84 3.50 3.85
N GLN A 51 -19.60 4.25 4.94
CA GLN A 51 -18.67 3.85 6.01
C GLN A 51 -19.04 2.50 6.64
N SER A 52 -20.33 2.20 6.75
CA SER A 52 -20.82 0.92 7.29
C SER A 52 -20.34 -0.28 6.48
N GLY A 53 -20.11 -0.11 5.18
CA GLY A 53 -19.54 -1.12 4.30
C GLY A 53 -18.08 -1.44 4.61
N LEU A 54 -17.38 -0.59 5.36
CA LEU A 54 -15.94 -0.71 5.65
C LEU A 54 -15.62 -0.85 7.15
N ALA A 55 -16.55 -0.52 8.05
CA ALA A 55 -16.28 -0.44 9.49
C ALA A 55 -15.63 -1.72 10.06
N ASN A 56 -16.06 -2.90 9.60
CA ASN A 56 -15.51 -4.19 10.04
C ASN A 56 -14.13 -4.53 9.44
N LEU A 57 -13.57 -3.68 8.58
CA LEU A 57 -12.19 -3.79 8.08
C LEU A 57 -11.21 -2.97 8.92
N LEU A 58 -11.69 -2.03 9.74
CA LEU A 58 -10.82 -1.20 10.56
C LEU A 58 -10.35 -1.99 11.80
N PRO A 59 -9.03 -2.02 12.07
CA PRO A 59 -8.52 -2.65 13.29
C PRO A 59 -9.01 -1.95 14.57
N PRO A 60 -8.91 -2.61 15.73
CA PRO A 60 -9.17 -1.96 17.01
C PRO A 60 -8.36 -0.66 17.17
N GLY A 61 -9.04 0.42 17.61
CA GLY A 61 -8.43 1.74 17.77
C GLY A 61 -8.41 2.61 16.51
N PHE A 62 -8.83 2.07 15.35
CA PHE A 62 -8.99 2.84 14.12
C PHE A 62 -10.44 3.32 14.00
N SER A 63 -10.62 4.54 13.51
CA SER A 63 -11.94 5.09 13.20
C SER A 63 -11.87 6.00 11.97
N PHE A 64 -13.02 6.28 11.36
CA PHE A 64 -13.09 7.32 10.34
C PHE A 64 -12.96 8.69 10.99
N GLN A 65 -12.30 9.61 10.29
CA GLN A 65 -12.23 11.02 10.67
C GLN A 65 -13.65 11.63 10.66
N GLU A 66 -13.91 12.52 11.62
CA GLU A 66 -15.11 13.36 11.55
C GLU A 66 -14.95 14.38 10.43
N THR A 67 -15.92 14.42 9.52
CA THR A 67 -15.98 15.40 8.43
C THR A 67 -17.21 16.27 8.58
N SER A 68 -17.25 17.42 7.91
CA SER A 68 -18.41 18.32 7.92
C SER A 68 -19.63 17.76 7.17
N SER A 69 -19.49 16.61 6.51
CA SER A 69 -20.58 15.94 5.79
C SER A 69 -21.53 15.24 6.76
N SER A 70 -22.84 15.49 6.60
CA SER A 70 -23.88 14.73 7.31
C SER A 70 -24.01 13.29 6.80
N GLU A 71 -23.52 13.01 5.60
CA GLU A 71 -23.51 11.67 5.01
C GLU A 71 -22.26 10.91 5.45
N LYS A 72 -22.45 9.74 6.11
CA LYS A 72 -21.37 8.83 6.54
C LYS A 72 -20.78 8.04 5.37
N SER A 73 -20.08 8.76 4.50
CA SER A 73 -19.36 8.21 3.35
C SER A 73 -17.87 8.02 3.64
N ALA A 74 -17.28 7.07 2.93
CA ALA A 74 -15.85 6.81 2.87
C ALA A 74 -15.42 6.73 1.40
N TYR A 75 -14.11 6.84 1.19
CA TYR A 75 -13.51 6.77 -0.13
C TYR A 75 -12.46 5.68 -0.15
N VAL A 76 -12.52 4.84 -1.18
CA VAL A 76 -11.59 3.73 -1.38
C VAL A 76 -10.87 3.94 -2.70
N THR A 77 -9.55 3.80 -2.68
CA THR A 77 -8.75 3.73 -3.91
C THR A 77 -8.26 2.31 -4.12
N ILE A 78 -8.53 1.76 -5.31
CA ILE A 78 -7.84 0.56 -5.80
C ILE A 78 -6.75 1.03 -6.74
N ALA A 79 -5.51 0.60 -6.51
CA ALA A 79 -4.39 0.99 -7.37
C ALA A 79 -3.60 -0.22 -7.85
N SER A 80 -3.34 -0.24 -9.14
CA SER A 80 -2.44 -1.16 -9.80
C SER A 80 -1.14 -0.44 -10.12
N LYS A 81 -0.01 -0.96 -9.67
CA LYS A 81 1.28 -0.30 -9.82
C LYS A 81 2.36 -1.25 -10.30
N ARG A 82 3.14 -0.78 -11.26
CA ARG A 82 4.43 -1.36 -11.66
C ARG A 82 5.55 -0.51 -11.07
N LEU A 83 6.47 -1.17 -10.39
CA LEU A 83 7.76 -0.60 -9.98
C LEU A 83 8.84 -1.16 -10.90
N ASP A 84 9.82 -0.35 -11.26
CA ASP A 84 10.93 -0.76 -12.12
C ASP A 84 12.21 -0.01 -11.75
N ASN A 85 13.35 -0.48 -12.26
CA ASN A 85 14.68 0.07 -12.00
C ASN A 85 15.02 0.16 -10.49
N LEU A 86 14.63 -0.86 -9.71
CA LEU A 86 14.87 -0.90 -8.27
C LEU A 86 16.27 -1.40 -7.96
N GLU A 87 17.16 -0.51 -7.52
CA GLU A 87 18.57 -0.79 -7.21
C GLU A 87 18.73 -2.03 -6.29
N TRP A 88 17.90 -2.11 -5.25
CA TRP A 88 17.95 -3.18 -4.25
C TRP A 88 17.52 -4.56 -4.78
N LEU A 89 16.89 -4.62 -5.95
CA LEU A 89 16.54 -5.85 -6.67
C LEU A 89 17.43 -6.10 -7.89
N GLY A 90 18.58 -5.42 -7.98
CA GLY A 90 19.44 -5.50 -9.15
C GLY A 90 18.77 -4.90 -10.39
N PHE A 91 18.11 -3.75 -10.21
CA PHE A 91 17.43 -2.96 -11.25
C PHE A 91 16.22 -3.64 -11.89
N ARG A 92 15.70 -4.71 -11.27
CA ARG A 92 14.42 -5.33 -11.66
C ARG A 92 13.24 -4.59 -11.07
N GLY A 93 12.06 -4.94 -11.59
CA GLY A 93 10.77 -4.45 -11.13
C GLY A 93 9.88 -5.56 -10.56
N TYR A 94 8.73 -5.13 -10.04
CA TYR A 94 7.64 -6.00 -9.61
C TYR A 94 6.31 -5.22 -9.68
N ASN A 95 5.18 -5.93 -9.66
CA ASN A 95 3.86 -5.34 -9.72
C ASN A 95 3.12 -5.51 -8.39
N LEU A 96 2.15 -4.64 -8.15
CA LEU A 96 1.31 -4.68 -6.97
C LEU A 96 -0.12 -4.17 -7.23
N LEU A 97 -1.08 -4.71 -6.48
CA LEU A 97 -2.47 -4.28 -6.43
C LEU A 97 -2.81 -3.91 -4.98
N SER A 98 -3.15 -2.66 -4.72
CA SER A 98 -3.40 -2.14 -3.38
C SER A 98 -4.83 -1.69 -3.18
N VAL A 99 -5.36 -1.90 -1.98
CA VAL A 99 -6.60 -1.31 -1.49
C VAL A 99 -6.26 -0.23 -0.47
N TYR A 100 -6.79 0.96 -0.67
CA TYR A 100 -6.60 2.12 0.21
C TYR A 100 -7.95 2.59 0.75
N ILE A 101 -8.07 2.77 2.06
CA ILE A 101 -9.24 3.35 2.72
C ILE A 101 -8.82 4.71 3.27
N HIS A 102 -9.37 5.79 2.70
CA HIS A 102 -9.02 7.16 3.04
C HIS A 102 -9.78 7.66 4.26
N GLY A 103 -9.24 8.70 4.92
CA GLY A 103 -9.97 9.36 5.99
C GLY A 103 -10.03 8.57 7.28
N VAL A 104 -9.00 7.78 7.56
CA VAL A 104 -8.91 6.97 8.78
C VAL A 104 -8.02 7.69 9.78
N GLN A 105 -8.23 7.42 11.06
CA GLN A 105 -7.38 7.89 12.13
C GLN A 105 -7.21 6.83 13.22
N CYS A 106 -6.08 6.88 13.92
CA CYS A 106 -5.87 6.15 15.17
C CYS A 106 -5.19 7.07 16.20
N ALA A 107 -5.44 6.82 17.49
CA ALA A 107 -4.83 7.57 18.57
C ALA A 107 -3.62 6.83 19.14
N ALA A 108 -2.54 7.55 19.38
CA ALA A 108 -1.43 7.12 20.23
C ALA A 108 -1.86 7.11 21.72
N PRO A 109 -1.14 6.39 22.60
CA PRO A 109 -1.44 6.36 24.04
C PRO A 109 -1.43 7.72 24.72
N ASP A 110 -0.66 8.69 24.20
CA ASP A 110 -0.60 10.06 24.69
C ASP A 110 -1.75 10.97 24.19
N GLY A 111 -2.65 10.43 23.36
CA GLY A 111 -3.77 11.13 22.76
C GLY A 111 -3.48 11.77 21.40
N THR A 112 -2.25 11.69 20.89
CA THR A 112 -1.91 12.19 19.55
C THR A 112 -2.70 11.43 18.48
N LEU A 113 -3.41 12.15 17.62
CA LEU A 113 -4.17 11.56 16.51
C LEU A 113 -3.31 11.48 15.25
N HIS A 114 -3.15 10.28 14.72
CA HIS A 114 -2.55 10.02 13.41
C HIS A 114 -3.65 9.86 12.38
N LYS A 115 -3.68 10.75 11.40
CA LYS A 115 -4.69 10.79 10.33
C LYS A 115 -4.06 10.34 9.03
N GLY A 116 -4.73 9.43 8.32
CA GLY A 116 -4.09 8.82 7.17
C GLY A 116 -4.96 7.87 6.39
N THR A 117 -4.35 7.36 5.32
CA THR A 117 -4.94 6.33 4.49
C THR A 117 -4.59 4.96 5.10
N PHE A 118 -5.60 4.18 5.46
CA PHE A 118 -5.43 2.82 5.95
C PHE A 118 -5.29 1.83 4.79
N ILE A 119 -4.35 0.90 4.91
CA ILE A 119 -4.13 -0.17 3.92
C ILE A 119 -4.57 -1.49 4.54
N PRO A 120 -5.77 -2.03 4.23
CA PRO A 120 -6.22 -3.32 4.76
C PRO A 120 -5.54 -4.51 4.08
N VAL A 121 -5.20 -4.39 2.79
CA VAL A 121 -4.58 -5.47 2.01
C VAL A 121 -3.91 -4.90 0.75
N LEU A 122 -2.84 -5.55 0.32
CA LEU A 122 -2.25 -5.41 -0.99
C LEU A 122 -1.62 -6.73 -1.44
N TRP A 123 -1.55 -6.93 -2.75
CA TRP A 123 -0.85 -8.05 -3.36
C TRP A 123 0.38 -7.58 -4.10
N GLU A 124 1.44 -8.37 -4.07
CA GLU A 124 2.65 -8.19 -4.89
C GLU A 124 3.01 -9.52 -5.58
N ASP A 125 3.70 -9.46 -6.71
CA ASP A 125 4.14 -10.64 -7.48
C ASP A 125 5.58 -11.08 -7.19
N LEU A 126 6.19 -10.52 -6.12
CA LEU A 126 7.54 -10.86 -5.69
C LEU A 126 7.61 -11.02 -4.16
N ALA A 127 8.27 -12.08 -3.68
CA ALA A 127 8.34 -12.39 -2.25
C ALA A 127 9.21 -11.41 -1.45
N ASP A 128 10.30 -10.91 -2.03
CA ASP A 128 11.24 -9.99 -1.38
C ASP A 128 10.57 -8.73 -0.80
N PRO A 129 9.76 -7.96 -1.55
CA PRO A 129 9.05 -6.82 -1.00
C PRO A 129 7.91 -7.21 -0.05
N ILE A 130 7.32 -8.41 -0.20
CA ILE A 130 6.28 -8.93 0.70
C ILE A 130 6.85 -9.13 2.09
N ILE A 131 7.92 -9.93 2.18
CA ILE A 131 8.58 -10.28 3.45
C ILE A 131 9.08 -9.01 4.12
N SER A 132 9.82 -8.17 3.37
CA SER A 132 10.37 -6.92 3.87
C SER A 132 9.28 -5.97 4.41
N GLY A 133 8.20 -5.75 3.67
CA GLY A 133 7.13 -4.83 4.07
C GLY A 133 6.29 -5.35 5.25
N ARG A 134 6.03 -6.66 5.32
CA ARG A 134 5.29 -7.27 6.44
C ARG A 134 6.11 -7.26 7.72
N GLU A 135 7.34 -7.76 7.65
CA GLU A 135 8.16 -8.00 8.83
C GLU A 135 8.72 -6.73 9.42
N GLU A 136 9.01 -5.70 8.62
CA GLU A 136 9.63 -4.47 9.12
C GLU A 136 8.61 -3.37 9.41
N LEU A 137 7.56 -3.27 8.58
CA LEU A 137 6.69 -2.09 8.55
C LEU A 137 5.22 -2.42 8.86
N GLY A 138 4.80 -3.69 8.80
CA GLY A 138 3.42 -4.09 9.03
C GLY A 138 2.47 -3.90 7.84
N PHE A 139 2.99 -3.79 6.60
CA PHE A 139 2.11 -3.82 5.43
C PHE A 139 1.41 -5.19 5.30
N PRO A 140 0.10 -5.26 5.06
CA PRO A 140 -0.65 -6.53 4.94
C PRO A 140 -0.51 -7.14 3.55
N LYS A 141 0.73 -7.40 3.14
CA LYS A 141 1.09 -7.89 1.81
C LYS A 141 0.78 -9.37 1.66
N LEU A 142 0.28 -9.76 0.49
CA LEU A 142 0.03 -11.12 0.07
C LEU A 142 0.63 -11.36 -1.32
N PHE A 143 0.86 -12.62 -1.69
CA PHE A 143 1.34 -12.95 -3.03
C PHE A 143 0.18 -13.13 -4.00
N ALA A 144 0.32 -12.62 -5.22
CA ALA A 144 -0.51 -12.98 -6.36
C ALA A 144 0.29 -12.86 -7.67
N ASP A 145 -0.11 -13.61 -8.69
CA ASP A 145 0.33 -13.40 -10.06
C ASP A 145 -0.40 -12.17 -10.62
N LEU A 146 0.37 -11.14 -11.00
CA LEU A 146 -0.16 -9.84 -11.42
C LEU A 146 0.30 -9.51 -12.84
N ALA A 147 -0.60 -9.63 -13.81
CA ALA A 147 -0.30 -9.35 -15.21
C ALA A 147 -0.87 -7.98 -15.60
N ILE A 148 0.00 -7.05 -16.02
CA ILE A 148 -0.37 -5.73 -16.54
C ILE A 148 -0.20 -5.71 -18.05
N SER A 149 -1.23 -5.24 -18.75
CA SER A 149 -1.20 -4.95 -20.18
C SER A 149 -1.63 -3.51 -20.43
N GLU A 150 -0.89 -2.80 -21.29
CA GLU A 150 -1.15 -1.41 -21.63
C GLU A 150 -1.35 -1.29 -23.14
N ALA A 151 -2.35 -0.50 -23.54
CA ALA A 151 -2.56 -0.09 -24.92
C ALA A 151 -2.72 1.43 -24.99
N GLN A 152 -2.86 1.97 -26.20
CA GLN A 152 -3.03 3.40 -26.36
C GLN A 152 -4.33 3.86 -25.68
N GLY A 153 -4.19 4.65 -24.61
CA GLY A 153 -5.32 5.17 -23.86
C GLY A 153 -5.96 4.18 -22.88
N SER A 154 -5.40 2.98 -22.69
CA SER A 154 -5.93 2.00 -21.74
C SER A 154 -4.86 1.32 -20.90
N TYR A 155 -5.25 0.96 -19.68
CA TYR A 155 -4.43 0.22 -18.74
C TYR A 155 -5.27 -0.90 -18.15
N HIS A 156 -4.74 -2.14 -18.14
CA HIS A 156 -5.40 -3.28 -17.52
C HIS A 156 -4.44 -4.04 -16.61
N MET A 157 -4.96 -4.55 -15.50
CA MET A 157 -4.31 -5.53 -14.66
C MET A 157 -5.26 -6.69 -14.38
N SER A 158 -4.74 -7.91 -14.44
CA SER A 158 -5.42 -9.10 -13.91
C SER A 158 -4.62 -9.68 -12.75
N ALA A 159 -5.32 -10.08 -11.69
CA ALA A 159 -4.74 -10.73 -10.53
C ALA A 159 -5.24 -12.17 -10.42
N SER A 160 -4.32 -13.10 -10.18
CA SER A 160 -4.64 -14.51 -9.98
C SER A 160 -3.75 -15.16 -8.93
N TRP A 161 -4.19 -16.31 -8.43
CA TRP A 161 -3.36 -17.14 -7.56
C TRP A 161 -3.42 -18.57 -8.08
N GLN A 162 -2.27 -19.11 -8.53
CA GLN A 162 -2.19 -20.47 -9.07
C GLN A 162 -3.18 -20.70 -10.25
N GLY A 163 -3.35 -19.69 -11.11
CA GLY A 163 -4.28 -19.72 -12.24
C GLY A 163 -5.73 -19.35 -11.90
N SER A 164 -6.09 -19.25 -10.62
CA SER A 164 -7.42 -18.78 -10.17
C SER A 164 -7.48 -17.26 -10.24
N ARG A 165 -8.04 -16.72 -11.32
CA ARG A 165 -8.25 -15.27 -11.51
C ARG A 165 -9.28 -14.73 -10.51
N PHE A 166 -8.86 -13.75 -9.70
CA PHE A 166 -9.69 -13.21 -8.61
C PHE A 166 -9.95 -11.70 -8.73
N ALA A 167 -9.23 -10.97 -9.59
CA ALA A 167 -9.52 -9.57 -9.85
C ALA A 167 -9.18 -9.15 -11.28
N ASP A 168 -9.98 -8.22 -11.80
CA ASP A 168 -9.73 -7.45 -13.01
C ASP A 168 -9.83 -5.97 -12.74
N PHE A 169 -8.81 -5.23 -13.12
CA PHE A 169 -8.72 -3.80 -12.96
C PHE A 169 -8.47 -3.16 -14.34
N SER A 170 -9.21 -2.10 -14.67
CA SER A 170 -8.98 -1.35 -15.91
C SER A 170 -9.25 0.13 -15.77
N VAL A 171 -8.46 0.95 -16.48
CA VAL A 171 -8.70 2.37 -16.67
C VAL A 171 -8.64 2.68 -18.15
N GLU A 172 -9.70 3.30 -18.67
CA GLU A 172 -9.93 3.57 -20.09
C GLU A 172 -10.00 5.06 -20.42
N GLY A 173 -9.68 5.39 -21.66
CA GLY A 173 -9.72 6.77 -22.15
C GLY A 173 -8.68 7.66 -21.46
N LEU A 174 -7.52 7.10 -21.13
CA LEU A 174 -6.40 7.82 -20.54
C LEU A 174 -5.93 8.93 -21.48
N ARG A 175 -5.98 10.17 -20.98
CA ARG A 175 -5.47 11.36 -21.67
C ARG A 175 -4.49 12.07 -20.77
N GLU A 176 -3.34 12.45 -21.33
CA GLU A 176 -2.32 13.18 -20.61
C GLU A 176 -2.89 14.52 -20.12
N ALA A 177 -2.54 14.89 -18.89
CA ALA A 177 -3.01 16.08 -18.23
C ALA A 177 -1.82 16.85 -17.65
N GLU A 178 -1.85 18.17 -17.80
CA GLU A 178 -0.84 19.06 -17.24
C GLU A 178 -1.05 19.28 -15.72
N GLY A 179 0.01 19.71 -15.06
CA GLY A 179 0.02 20.06 -13.63
C GLY A 179 0.30 18.89 -12.70
N ASN A 180 0.17 19.16 -11.39
CA ASN A 180 0.47 18.16 -10.35
C ASN A 180 -0.56 17.02 -10.36
N ALA A 181 -0.15 15.81 -9.97
CA ALA A 181 -1.08 14.73 -9.67
C ALA A 181 -2.05 15.18 -8.57
N PRO A 182 -3.36 14.94 -8.71
CA PRO A 182 -4.33 15.29 -7.69
C PRO A 182 -4.13 14.34 -6.50
N SER A 183 -4.70 14.70 -5.35
CA SER A 183 -4.87 13.73 -4.27
C SER A 183 -5.64 12.52 -4.81
N LEU A 184 -5.28 11.31 -4.36
CA LEU A 184 -6.00 10.09 -4.72
C LEU A 184 -7.45 10.10 -4.19
N ALA A 185 -7.72 10.86 -3.13
CA ALA A 185 -9.05 11.02 -2.57
C ALA A 185 -9.50 12.49 -2.53
N PRO A 186 -10.81 12.76 -2.66
CA PRO A 186 -11.34 14.12 -2.58
C PRO A 186 -11.20 14.67 -1.16
N PRO A 187 -11.24 16.01 -0.96
CA PRO A 187 -11.18 16.63 0.38
C PRO A 187 -12.26 16.13 1.35
N ALA A 188 -13.41 15.69 0.83
CA ALA A 188 -14.48 15.10 1.62
C ALA A 188 -14.11 13.75 2.27
N ALA A 189 -13.00 13.13 1.84
CA ALA A 189 -12.45 11.96 2.50
C ALA A 189 -11.78 12.29 3.83
N GLY A 190 -11.43 13.55 4.10
CA GLY A 190 -10.61 13.95 5.23
C GLY A 190 -9.18 14.29 4.81
N ALA A 191 -8.32 14.54 5.79
CA ALA A 191 -6.92 14.87 5.57
C ALA A 191 -6.05 13.66 5.93
N ASP A 192 -5.32 13.15 4.95
CA ASP A 192 -4.40 12.03 5.14
C ASP A 192 -2.96 12.55 5.20
N ASP A 193 -2.33 12.43 6.37
CA ASP A 193 -0.96 12.90 6.63
C ASP A 193 0.08 11.78 6.49
N GLY A 194 -0.37 10.53 6.30
CA GLY A 194 0.48 9.36 6.18
C GLY A 194 -0.28 8.09 5.85
N TRP A 195 0.47 6.99 5.71
CA TRP A 195 -0.11 5.65 5.68
C TRP A 195 -0.35 5.15 7.09
N LEU A 196 -1.50 4.50 7.29
CA LEU A 196 -1.84 3.77 8.50
C LEU A 196 -1.80 2.27 8.21
N LEU A 197 -1.07 1.54 9.02
CA LEU A 197 -0.87 0.10 8.92
C LEU A 197 -1.12 -0.55 10.29
N HIS A 198 -1.31 -1.87 10.30
CA HIS A 198 -1.45 -2.63 11.54
C HIS A 198 -0.50 -3.81 11.52
N ARG A 199 0.52 -3.77 12.39
CA ARG A 199 1.52 -4.84 12.46
C ARG A 199 1.07 -5.90 13.45
N TYR A 200 0.83 -7.11 12.94
CA TYR A 200 0.44 -8.28 13.74
C TYR A 200 1.38 -9.46 13.48
N MET A 201 1.96 -10.05 14.54
CA MET A 201 2.69 -11.32 14.48
C MET A 201 2.19 -12.27 15.57
N PRO A 202 1.74 -13.49 15.23
CA PRO A 202 1.22 -14.43 16.22
C PRO A 202 2.35 -15.01 17.09
N THR A 203 2.03 -15.32 18.35
CA THR A 203 2.92 -16.09 19.22
C THR A 203 2.92 -17.57 18.80
N THR A 204 4.11 -18.15 18.64
CA THR A 204 4.29 -19.55 18.25
C THR A 204 3.59 -20.50 19.23
N GLY A 205 2.72 -21.38 18.71
CA GLY A 205 2.04 -22.41 19.49
C GLY A 205 0.93 -21.89 20.40
N ARG A 206 0.55 -20.61 20.34
CA ARG A 206 -0.51 -20.00 21.16
C ARG A 206 -1.54 -19.25 20.30
N PRO A 207 -2.50 -19.96 19.66
CA PRO A 207 -3.53 -19.32 18.86
C PRO A 207 -4.27 -18.22 19.62
N GLY A 208 -4.51 -17.08 18.95
CA GLY A 208 -5.20 -15.92 19.51
C GLY A 208 -4.33 -14.97 20.34
N ILE A 209 -3.06 -15.30 20.59
CA ILE A 209 -2.11 -14.43 21.29
C ILE A 209 -1.08 -13.89 20.29
N ALA A 210 -0.87 -12.58 20.32
CA ALA A 210 0.09 -11.90 19.46
C ALA A 210 1.40 -11.60 20.20
N GLU A 211 2.52 -11.77 19.52
CA GLU A 211 3.85 -11.30 19.95
C GLU A 211 4.05 -9.82 19.59
N VAL A 212 3.44 -9.41 18.49
CA VAL A 212 3.44 -8.03 17.97
C VAL A 212 2.01 -7.69 17.59
N ASP A 213 1.48 -6.60 18.11
CA ASP A 213 0.14 -6.10 17.81
C ASP A 213 0.07 -4.58 18.07
N TYR A 214 0.26 -3.77 17.04
CA TYR A 214 0.16 -2.31 17.16
C TYR A 214 -0.06 -1.59 15.82
N PRO A 215 -0.62 -0.37 15.85
CA PRO A 215 -0.68 0.50 14.68
C PRO A 215 0.72 1.01 14.30
N VAL A 216 0.95 1.15 13.00
CA VAL A 216 2.15 1.79 12.44
C VAL A 216 1.72 2.97 11.58
N PHE A 217 2.40 4.11 11.74
CA PHE A 217 2.17 5.32 10.95
C PHE A 217 3.40 5.64 10.11
N VAL A 218 3.18 5.92 8.82
CA VAL A 218 4.23 6.34 7.86
C VAL A 218 3.91 7.76 7.36
N PRO A 219 4.49 8.80 7.96
CA PRO A 219 4.17 10.19 7.63
C PRO A 219 4.67 10.61 6.25
N TYR A 220 3.78 11.13 5.40
CA TYR A 220 4.11 11.60 4.06
C TYR A 220 5.14 12.74 4.05
N ALA A 221 5.10 13.61 5.05
CA ALA A 221 5.99 14.76 5.14
C ALA A 221 7.44 14.36 5.44
N GLU A 222 7.66 13.29 6.21
CA GLU A 222 9.01 12.80 6.53
C GLU A 222 9.55 11.93 5.39
N GLU A 223 8.72 11.07 4.80
CA GLU A 223 9.10 10.29 3.61
C GLU A 223 9.62 11.17 2.46
N ARG A 224 8.95 12.30 2.19
CA ARG A 224 9.38 13.26 1.16
C ARG A 224 10.75 13.90 1.43
N LYS A 225 11.21 13.90 2.69
CA LYS A 225 12.54 14.40 3.07
C LYS A 225 13.62 13.34 2.89
N ILE A 226 13.26 12.06 3.03
CA ILE A 226 14.18 10.92 2.90
C ILE A 226 14.53 10.69 1.43
N GLN A 227 13.52 10.53 0.57
CA GLN A 227 13.73 10.34 -0.86
C GLN A 227 12.73 11.17 -1.68
N LYS A 228 13.23 11.83 -2.72
CA LYS A 228 12.42 12.69 -3.59
C LYS A 228 11.74 11.84 -4.65
N VAL A 229 10.41 11.78 -4.58
CA VAL A 229 9.56 11.20 -5.64
C VAL A 229 8.94 12.33 -6.46
N SER A 230 9.09 12.28 -7.77
CA SER A 230 8.57 13.28 -8.70
C SER A 230 7.63 12.63 -9.70
N THR A 231 6.46 13.25 -9.93
CA THR A 231 5.56 12.84 -11.02
C THR A 231 6.12 13.38 -12.33
N VAL A 232 6.28 12.49 -13.32
CA VAL A 232 6.81 12.82 -14.64
C VAL A 232 5.68 12.99 -15.64
N ARG A 233 4.69 12.11 -15.59
CA ARG A 233 3.49 12.17 -16.42
C ARG A 233 2.26 11.83 -15.62
N ARG A 234 1.15 12.42 -16.03
CA ARG A 234 -0.16 12.22 -15.41
C ARG A 234 -1.18 12.05 -16.51
N PHE A 235 -2.08 11.09 -16.32
CA PHE A 235 -3.21 10.86 -17.21
C PHE A 235 -4.49 10.82 -16.38
N VAL A 236 -5.56 11.36 -16.95
CA VAL A 236 -6.93 11.25 -16.42
C VAL A 236 -7.67 10.22 -17.26
N GLY A 237 -8.31 9.26 -16.58
CA GLY A 237 -9.17 8.26 -17.20
C GLY A 237 -10.62 8.73 -17.28
N SER A 238 -11.34 8.19 -18.25
CA SER A 238 -12.78 8.42 -18.40
C SER A 238 -13.63 7.35 -17.71
N THR A 239 -13.12 6.13 -17.63
CA THR A 239 -13.80 4.98 -17.02
C THR A 239 -12.78 4.17 -16.24
N GLY A 240 -13.13 3.82 -15.00
CA GLY A 240 -12.36 2.92 -14.17
C GLY A 240 -13.26 1.78 -13.69
N GLU A 241 -12.82 0.54 -13.87
CA GLU A 241 -13.54 -0.64 -13.42
C GLU A 241 -12.64 -1.57 -12.60
N ILE A 242 -13.18 -2.06 -11.48
CA ILE A 242 -12.61 -3.14 -10.69
C ILE A 242 -13.67 -4.22 -10.53
N LYS A 243 -13.33 -5.44 -10.94
CA LYS A 243 -14.19 -6.60 -10.81
C LYS A 243 -13.51 -7.66 -9.98
N TRP A 244 -14.16 -8.06 -8.89
CA TRP A 244 -13.70 -9.12 -8.02
C TRP A 244 -14.39 -10.44 -8.35
N TYR A 245 -13.63 -11.52 -8.35
CA TYR A 245 -14.15 -12.89 -8.42
C TYR A 245 -13.84 -13.56 -7.07
N PRO A 246 -14.81 -13.61 -6.14
CA PRO A 246 -14.58 -14.16 -4.79
C PRO A 246 -14.03 -15.58 -4.78
N LEU A 247 -14.45 -16.38 -5.77
CA LEU A 247 -14.22 -17.81 -5.87
C LEU A 247 -14.56 -18.55 -4.55
N ASP A 248 -14.21 -19.82 -4.46
CA ASP A 248 -14.41 -20.62 -3.25
C ASP A 248 -13.08 -21.00 -2.59
N TRP A 249 -13.16 -21.75 -1.50
CA TRP A 249 -11.99 -22.20 -0.74
C TRP A 249 -11.11 -23.20 -1.50
N LEU A 250 -11.63 -23.86 -2.55
CA LEU A 250 -10.83 -24.76 -3.38
C LEU A 250 -9.96 -23.95 -4.35
N ALA A 251 -10.54 -22.92 -4.97
CA ALA A 251 -9.84 -22.08 -5.93
C ALA A 251 -8.94 -21.02 -5.27
N LEU A 252 -9.32 -20.50 -4.10
CA LEU A 252 -8.58 -19.48 -3.33
C LEU A 252 -8.52 -19.84 -1.82
N PRO A 253 -7.83 -20.91 -1.42
CA PRO A 253 -7.83 -21.42 -0.05
C PRO A 253 -7.46 -20.38 1.00
N THR A 254 -6.49 -19.52 0.72
CA THR A 254 -6.01 -18.50 1.67
C THR A 254 -6.52 -17.09 1.36
N LEU A 255 -7.24 -16.89 0.26
CA LEU A 255 -7.62 -15.56 -0.24
C LEU A 255 -9.14 -15.37 -0.42
N HIS A 256 -9.95 -16.42 -0.52
CA HIS A 256 -11.39 -16.35 -0.85
C HIS A 256 -12.15 -15.40 0.09
N HIS A 257 -11.88 -15.46 1.39
CA HIS A 257 -12.54 -14.62 2.38
C HIS A 257 -12.21 -13.13 2.21
N ILE A 258 -10.99 -12.81 1.79
CA ILE A 258 -10.56 -11.44 1.49
C ILE A 258 -11.26 -10.94 0.23
N VAL A 259 -11.19 -11.71 -0.86
CA VAL A 259 -11.76 -11.30 -2.16
C VAL A 259 -13.29 -11.22 -2.07
N LYS A 260 -13.94 -12.17 -1.39
CA LYS A 260 -15.38 -12.10 -1.08
C LYS A 260 -15.73 -10.81 -0.35
N ARG A 261 -14.95 -10.45 0.67
CA ARG A 261 -15.22 -9.24 1.45
C ARG A 261 -15.04 -7.98 0.63
N LEU A 262 -14.05 -7.92 -0.25
CA LEU A 262 -13.86 -6.79 -1.18
C LEU A 262 -14.99 -6.67 -2.21
N ALA A 263 -15.48 -7.80 -2.72
CA ALA A 263 -16.60 -7.83 -3.67
C ALA A 263 -17.93 -7.35 -3.06
N GLU A 264 -18.08 -7.41 -1.74
CA GLU A 264 -19.25 -6.92 -1.00
C GLU A 264 -19.22 -5.40 -0.75
N ILE A 265 -18.09 -4.71 -1.01
CA ILE A 265 -18.00 -3.26 -0.81
C ILE A 265 -18.82 -2.57 -1.91
N PRO A 266 -19.88 -1.83 -1.57
CA PRO A 266 -20.72 -1.19 -2.57
C PRO A 266 -20.00 0.02 -3.18
N VAL A 267 -19.95 0.08 -4.51
CA VAL A 267 -19.47 1.24 -5.25
C VAL A 267 -20.66 2.16 -5.50
N VAL A 268 -20.72 3.30 -4.80
CA VAL A 268 -21.78 4.31 -4.99
C VAL A 268 -21.51 5.15 -6.23
N SER A 269 -20.28 5.63 -6.36
CA SER A 269 -19.83 6.44 -7.50
C SER A 269 -18.32 6.33 -7.64
N VAL A 270 -17.83 6.26 -8.88
CA VAL A 270 -16.40 6.42 -9.18
C VAL A 270 -16.11 7.92 -9.23
N GLU A 271 -15.24 8.38 -8.34
CA GLU A 271 -14.91 9.80 -8.15
C GLU A 271 -13.72 10.23 -9.01
N ALA A 272 -12.76 9.32 -9.22
CA ALA A 272 -11.60 9.57 -10.04
C ALA A 272 -11.01 8.26 -10.57
N CYS A 273 -10.41 8.31 -11.75
CA CYS A 273 -9.50 7.27 -12.22
C CYS A 273 -8.42 7.87 -13.11
N GLY A 274 -7.27 7.21 -13.20
CA GLY A 274 -6.17 7.71 -14.00
C GLY A 274 -4.90 6.88 -13.87
N LEU A 275 -3.81 7.45 -14.38
CA LEU A 275 -2.48 6.85 -14.39
C LEU A 275 -1.46 7.93 -14.02
N THR A 276 -0.46 7.58 -13.21
CA THR A 276 0.68 8.45 -12.95
C THR A 276 1.97 7.70 -13.20
N GLU A 277 2.93 8.38 -13.81
CA GLU A 277 4.30 7.91 -13.97
C GLU A 277 5.21 8.75 -13.07
N LYS A 278 6.07 8.10 -12.28
CA LYS A 278 6.91 8.74 -11.28
C LYS A 278 8.36 8.26 -11.40
N ILE A 279 9.30 9.13 -11.05
CA ILE A 279 10.71 8.82 -10.81
C ILE A 279 11.01 9.06 -9.32
N GLY A 280 11.86 8.21 -8.75
CA GLY A 280 12.16 8.14 -7.33
C GLY A 280 11.32 7.06 -6.64
N GLY A 281 11.96 6.36 -5.72
CA GLY A 281 11.34 5.46 -4.75
C GLY A 281 11.26 6.11 -3.38
N ALA A 282 10.49 5.51 -2.47
CA ALA A 282 10.57 5.79 -1.05
C ALA A 282 10.97 4.49 -0.35
N ASP A 283 11.83 4.57 0.66
CA ASP A 283 12.27 3.40 1.42
C ASP A 283 11.39 3.13 2.65
N LEU A 284 10.46 4.04 2.97
CA LEU A 284 9.51 3.92 4.07
C LEU A 284 10.16 3.85 5.45
N SER A 285 11.37 4.41 5.57
CA SER A 285 12.15 4.39 6.82
C SER A 285 11.59 5.31 7.91
N SER A 286 10.66 6.22 7.62
CA SER A 286 9.96 7.01 8.65
C SER A 286 8.85 6.25 9.38
N ALA A 287 8.56 5.01 8.98
CA ALA A 287 7.54 4.19 9.63
C ALA A 287 7.83 4.02 11.13
N ARG A 288 6.82 4.29 11.95
CA ARG A 288 6.94 4.21 13.41
C ARG A 288 5.75 3.52 14.06
N ASN A 289 6.03 2.83 15.17
CA ASN A 289 5.00 2.29 16.05
C ASN A 289 4.25 3.45 16.72
N VAL A 290 2.94 3.53 16.53
CA VAL A 290 2.10 4.59 17.09
C VAL A 290 2.04 4.54 18.62
N ASN A 291 2.30 3.38 19.22
CA ASN A 291 2.26 3.20 20.66
C ASN A 291 3.56 3.59 21.37
N ARG A 292 4.56 4.12 20.66
CA ARG A 292 5.89 4.44 21.18
C ARG A 292 6.38 5.82 20.79
#